data_AF-A0A7Y8LR93-F1
#
_entry.id   AF-A0A7Y8LR93-F1
#
_cell.length_a   1.000
_cell.length_b   1.000
_cell.length_c   1.000
_cell.angle_alpha   90.00
_cell.angle_beta   90.00
_cell.angle_gamma   90.00
#
_symmetry.space_group_name_H-M   'P 1'
#
loop_
_entity.id
_entity.type
_entity.pdbx_description
1 polymer ?
#
loop_
_entity_poly.entity_id
_entity_poly.type
_entity_poly.pdbx_seq_one_letter_code
_entity_poly.pdbx_strand_id
1 'polypeptide(L)' 'MSKKEKLVIIGGSAAGPSAAARAKRINSDLEVIMFEQGRFISYGS' A
#
# COMPACT_ATOMS: atom_id res chain seq x y z
N MET A 1 3.05 -17.75 17.39
CA MET A 1 2.70 -17.12 16.09
C MET A 1 3.57 -15.88 15.93
N SER A 2 4.43 -15.84 14.90
CA SER A 2 5.19 -14.64 14.55
C SER A 2 4.21 -13.57 14.06
N LYS A 3 4.34 -12.34 14.59
CA LYS A 3 3.48 -11.22 14.22
C LYS A 3 3.87 -10.79 12.80
N LYS A 4 2.96 -10.89 11.82
CA LYS A 4 3.22 -10.40 10.47
C LYS A 4 3.47 -8.89 10.53
N GLU A 5 4.55 -8.45 9.88
CA GLU A 5 4.85 -7.04 9.74
C GLU A 5 3.76 -6.35 8.91
N LYS A 6 3.42 -5.12 9.29
CA LYS A 6 2.39 -4.32 8.63
C LYS A 6 3.00 -3.06 8.04
N LEU A 7 2.70 -2.79 6.79
CA LEU A 7 3.01 -1.54 6.11
C LEU A 7 1.73 -0.72 5.96
N VAL A 8 1.76 0.50 6.50
CA VAL A 8 0.68 1.47 6.33
C VAL A 8 1.13 2.55 5.35
N ILE A 9 0.33 2.77 4.31
CA ILE A 9 0.57 3.78 3.26
C ILE A 9 -0.50 4.85 3.38
N ILE A 10 -0.10 6.12 3.40
CA ILE A 10 -1.00 7.27 3.42
C ILE A 10 -0.91 7.97 2.06
N GLY A 11 -2.02 8.04 1.36
CA GLY A 11 -2.13 8.52 -0.02
C GLY A 11 -2.27 7.38 -1.02
N GLY A 12 -3.30 7.46 -1.86
CA GLY A 12 -3.69 6.53 -2.91
C GLY A 12 -3.51 7.09 -4.32
N SER A 13 -2.86 8.25 -4.50
CA SER A 13 -2.38 8.72 -5.81
C SER A 13 -1.27 7.80 -6.36
N ALA A 14 -0.66 8.10 -7.51
CA ALA A 14 0.30 7.21 -8.20
C ALA A 14 1.40 6.55 -7.32
N ALA A 15 1.91 7.23 -6.29
CA ALA A 15 2.97 6.70 -5.43
C ALA A 15 2.48 5.58 -4.49
N GLY A 16 1.24 5.67 -3.98
CA GLY A 16 0.70 4.73 -3.00
C GLY A 16 0.57 3.30 -3.53
N PRO A 17 -0.18 3.06 -4.62
CA PRO A 17 -0.27 1.77 -5.28
C PRO A 17 1.09 1.24 -5.76
N SER A 18 1.99 2.13 -6.21
CA SER A 18 3.34 1.75 -6.63
C SER A 18 4.17 1.19 -5.46
N ALA A 19 4.11 1.84 -4.30
CA ALA A 19 4.76 1.37 -3.08
C ALA A 19 4.15 0.05 -2.58
N ALA A 20 2.81 -0.06 -2.57
CA ALA A 20 2.08 -1.26 -2.16
C ALA A 20 2.46 -2.47 -3.04
N ALA A 21 2.47 -2.28 -4.36
CA ALA A 21 2.82 -3.32 -5.32
C ALA A 21 4.27 -3.79 -5.15
N ARG A 22 5.22 -2.87 -4.96
CA ARG A 22 6.63 -3.23 -4.73
C ARG A 22 6.82 -3.94 -3.40
N ALA A 23 6.17 -3.49 -2.34
CA ALA A 23 6.25 -4.11 -1.02
C ALA A 23 5.78 -5.58 -1.07
N LYS A 24 4.66 -5.85 -1.75
CA LYS A 24 4.16 -7.23 -1.95
C LYS A 24 5.05 -8.11 -2.82
N ARG A 25 5.78 -7.54 -3.79
CA ARG A 25 6.77 -8.29 -4.59
C ARG A 25 8.00 -8.68 -3.77
N ILE A 26 8.41 -7.83 -2.81
CA ILE A 26 9.56 -8.09 -1.92
C ILE A 26 9.17 -9.07 -0.82
N ASN A 27 7.99 -8.90 -0.22
CA ASN A 27 7.46 -9.76 0.83
C ASN A 27 5.97 -10.01 0.60
N SER A 28 5.63 -11.20 0.10
CA SER A 28 4.25 -11.61 -0.18
C SER A 28 3.41 -11.75 1.10
N ASP A 29 4.05 -12.05 2.23
CA ASP A 29 3.41 -12.19 3.55
C ASP A 29 3.14 -10.87 4.25
N LEU A 30 3.73 -9.76 3.78
CA LEU A 30 3.54 -8.44 4.37
C LEU A 30 2.06 -8.02 4.29
N GLU A 31 1.49 -7.58 5.41
CA GLU A 31 0.16 -6.98 5.44
C GLU A 31 0.27 -5.52 5.01
N VAL A 32 -0.42 -5.13 3.94
CA VAL A 32 -0.35 -3.76 3.41
C VAL A 32 -1.73 -3.12 3.51
N ILE A 33 -1.81 -1.98 4.17
CA ILE A 33 -3.03 -1.19 4.32
C ILE A 33 -2.76 0.20 3.75
N MET A 34 -3.63 0.68 2.87
CA MET A 34 -3.52 2.01 2.27
C MET A 34 -4.74 2.84 2.58
N PHE A 35 -4.53 4.08 2.99
CA PHE A 35 -5.58 5.06 3.26
C PHE A 35 -5.50 6.19 2.24
N GLU A 36 -6.65 6.53 1.67
CA GLU A 36 -6.83 7.67 0.76
C GLU A 36 -8.00 8.52 1.27
N GLN A 37 -7.85 9.84 1.20
CA GLN A 37 -8.89 10.79 1.63
C GLN A 37 -10.01 10.87 0.59
N GLY A 38 -9.66 10.82 -0.69
CA GLY A 38 -10.58 10.88 -1.81
C GLY A 38 -11.39 9.61 -2.02
N ARG A 39 -12.39 9.70 -2.90
CA ARG A 39 -13.25 8.56 -3.28
C ARG A 39 -12.55 7.56 -4.21
N PHE A 40 -11.44 7.97 -4.84
CA PHE A 40 -10.74 7.19 -5.86
C PHE A 40 -9.28 7.02 -5.49
N ILE A 41 -8.73 5.86 -5.82
CA ILE A 41 -7.30 5.56 -5.75
C ILE A 41 -6.75 5.39 -7.17
N SER A 42 -5.42 5.38 -7.30
CA SER A 42 -4.70 5.09 -8.52
C SER A 42 -5.09 6.03 -9.69
N TYR A 43 -5.27 7.31 -9.38
CA TYR A 43 -5.46 8.36 -10.38
C TYR A 43 -4.15 9.10 -10.66
N GLY A 44 -4.04 9.62 -11.88
CA GLY A 44 -2.94 10.48 -12.32
C GLY A 44 -3.42 11.92 -12.43
N SER A 45 -2.55 12.85 -12.06
CA SER A 45 -2.62 14.25 -12.49
C SER A 45 -2.08 14.38 -13.90
#